data_AF-A0A848Q6Q0-F1
#
_entry.id   AF-A0A848Q6Q0-F1
#
_cell.length_a   1.000
_cell.length_b   1.000
_cell.length_c   1.000
_cell.angle_alpha   90.00
_cell.angle_beta   90.00
_cell.angle_gamma   90.00
#
_symmetry.space_group_name_H-M   'P 1'
#
loop_
_entity.id
_entity.type
_entity.pdbx_description
1 polymer ?
#
loop_
_entity_poly.entity_id
_entity_poly.type
_entity_poly.pdbx_seq_one_letter_code
_entity_poly.pdbx_strand_id
1 'polypeptide(L)'
;LFDIIDAINVGRMVGSGETWYMALINGFFCGVLVFLAVHIHKTAKRTWVKYVGLVFFITTFVVFGTEHCLANMFFFSIGGSWNIALLLNVILVIIGNSLGAMFAYTLNYL
;
A
#
# COMPACT_ATOMS: atom_id res chain seq x y z
N LEU A 1 -6.80 -29.93 -14.82
CA LEU A 1 -6.05 -29.62 -13.58
C LEU A 1 -5.59 -28.16 -13.58
N PHE A 2 -4.89 -27.72 -14.65
CA PHE A 2 -4.49 -26.31 -14.84
C PHE A 2 -5.68 -25.34 -14.83
N ASP A 3 -6.77 -25.65 -15.55
CA ASP A 3 -7.98 -24.78 -15.59
C ASP A 3 -8.70 -24.61 -14.25
N ILE A 4 -8.68 -25.64 -13.39
CA ILE A 4 -9.34 -25.59 -12.06
C ILE A 4 -8.53 -24.72 -11.11
N ILE A 5 -7.20 -24.82 -11.18
CA ILE A 5 -6.28 -24.01 -10.37
C ILE A 5 -6.36 -22.54 -10.78
N ASP A 6 -6.45 -22.26 -12.08
CA ASP A 6 -6.62 -20.89 -12.58
C ASP A 6 -7.98 -20.32 -12.20
N ALA A 7 -9.07 -21.09 -12.24
CA ALA A 7 -10.37 -20.64 -11.75
C ALA A 7 -10.38 -20.33 -10.24
N ILE A 8 -9.68 -21.14 -9.43
CA ILE A 8 -9.50 -20.87 -7.99
C ILE A 8 -8.66 -19.61 -7.76
N ASN A 9 -7.60 -19.41 -8.56
CA ASN A 9 -6.75 -18.23 -8.48
C ASN A 9 -7.51 -16.96 -8.91
N VAL A 10 -8.36 -17.05 -9.95
CA VAL A 10 -9.25 -15.96 -10.39
C VAL A 10 -10.27 -15.60 -9.31
N GLY A 11 -10.83 -16.57 -8.59
CA GLY A 11 -11.72 -16.30 -7.46
C GLY A 11 -11.04 -15.63 -6.25
N ARG A 12 -9.70 -15.68 -6.18
CA ARG A 12 -8.90 -15.06 -5.11
C ARG A 12 -8.34 -13.70 -5.47
N MET A 13 -8.34 -13.36 -6.77
CA MET A 13 -7.85 -12.08 -7.26
C MET A 13 -8.87 -10.98 -6.96
N VAL A 14 -8.36 -9.87 -6.47
CA VAL A 14 -9.12 -8.63 -6.30
C VAL A 14 -8.79 -7.76 -7.51
N GLY A 15 -9.67 -6.85 -7.93
CA GLY A 15 -9.69 -6.26 -9.28
C GLY A 15 -8.37 -5.67 -9.84
N SER A 16 -7.32 -5.51 -9.03
CA SER A 16 -5.95 -5.17 -9.42
C SER A 16 -5.14 -6.33 -10.04
N GLY A 17 -5.63 -7.57 -10.00
CA GLY A 17 -4.89 -8.77 -10.45
C GLY A 17 -4.04 -9.42 -9.37
N GLU A 18 -4.04 -8.89 -8.14
CA GLU A 18 -3.39 -9.49 -6.99
C GLU A 18 -4.38 -10.28 -6.13
N THR A 19 -3.90 -11.28 -5.40
CA THR A 19 -4.73 -12.01 -4.45
C THR A 19 -5.06 -11.15 -3.22
N TRP A 20 -6.22 -11.37 -2.60
CA TRP A 20 -6.69 -10.57 -1.46
C TRP A 20 -5.71 -10.54 -0.28
N TYR A 21 -4.97 -11.63 -0.04
CA TYR A 21 -4.00 -11.72 1.05
C TYR A 21 -2.69 -10.99 0.70
N MET A 22 -2.26 -11.01 -0.57
CA MET A 22 -1.09 -10.23 -1.00
C MET A 22 -1.38 -8.74 -0.93
N ALA A 23 -2.57 -8.29 -1.33
CA ALA A 23 -2.98 -6.89 -1.21
C ALA A 23 -2.90 -6.39 0.25
N LEU A 24 -3.26 -7.22 1.24
CA LEU A 24 -3.13 -6.89 2.66
C LEU A 24 -1.67 -6.82 3.11
N ILE A 25 -0.84 -7.78 2.72
CA ILE A 25 0.58 -7.83 3.09
C ILE A 25 1.34 -6.66 2.47
N ASN A 26 1.13 -6.42 1.18
CA ASN A 26 1.73 -5.30 0.44
C ASN A 26 1.26 -3.96 1.02
N GLY A 27 -0.04 -3.82 1.30
CA GLY A 27 -0.58 -2.63 1.96
C GLY A 27 0.00 -2.41 3.36
N PHE A 28 0.20 -3.47 4.14
CA PHE A 28 0.84 -3.39 5.45
C PHE A 28 2.25 -2.79 5.36
N PHE A 29 3.10 -3.31 4.48
CA PHE A 29 4.45 -2.77 4.29
C PHE A 29 4.42 -1.33 3.75
N CYS A 30 3.50 -1.02 2.82
CA CYS A 30 3.30 0.36 2.36
C CYS A 30 2.97 1.30 3.52
N GLY A 31 2.04 0.91 4.39
CA GLY A 31 1.63 1.69 5.57
C GLY A 31 2.80 1.99 6.52
N VAL A 32 3.67 1.00 6.76
CA VAL A 32 4.89 1.17 7.57
C VAL A 32 5.84 2.20 6.94
N LEU A 33 6.11 2.09 5.63
CA LEU A 33 7.04 2.98 4.92
C LEU A 33 6.51 4.42 4.88
N VAL A 34 5.22 4.61 4.60
CA VAL A 34 4.58 5.93 4.58
C VAL A 34 4.59 6.57 5.97
N PHE A 35 4.32 5.79 7.02
CA PHE A 35 4.43 6.28 8.40
C PHE A 35 5.85 6.78 8.70
N LEU A 36 6.87 5.99 8.35
CA LEU A 36 8.27 6.35 8.58
C LEU A 36 8.68 7.62 7.82
N ALA A 37 8.21 7.78 6.58
CA ALA A 37 8.42 8.99 5.78
C ALA A 37 7.91 10.25 6.50
N VAL A 38 6.67 10.18 7.00
CA VAL A 38 6.03 11.30 7.72
C VAL A 38 6.69 11.53 9.08
N HIS A 39 7.07 10.46 9.79
CA HIS A 39 7.75 10.57 11.07
C HIS A 39 9.08 11.31 10.94
N ILE A 40 9.93 10.93 9.99
CA ILE A 40 11.22 11.61 9.73
C ILE A 40 11.01 13.06 9.31
N HIS A 41 9.99 13.32 8.49
CA HIS A 41 9.65 14.68 8.09
C HIS A 41 9.28 15.57 9.30
N LYS A 42 8.58 15.00 10.30
CA LYS A 42 8.18 15.70 11.53
C LYS A 42 9.33 15.86 12.52
N THR A 43 10.18 14.84 12.71
CA THR A 43 11.21 14.81 13.76
C THR A 43 12.55 15.40 13.34
N ALA A 44 12.87 15.41 12.05
CA ALA A 44 14.17 15.91 11.59
C ALA A 44 14.31 17.44 11.79
N LYS A 45 15.42 17.86 12.42
CA LYS A 45 15.74 19.29 12.64
C LYS A 45 16.19 20.01 11.36
N ARG A 46 16.86 19.29 10.46
CA ARG A 46 17.43 19.84 9.22
C ARG A 46 16.42 19.69 8.09
N THR A 47 16.11 20.79 7.41
CA THR A 47 15.17 20.84 6.28
C THR A 47 15.55 19.87 5.15
N TRP A 48 16.83 19.73 4.82
CA TRP A 48 17.27 18.81 3.76
C TRP A 48 16.95 17.35 4.08
N VAL A 49 17.13 16.92 5.33
CA VAL A 49 16.85 15.55 5.79
C VAL A 49 15.35 15.23 5.68
N LYS A 50 14.48 16.23 5.91
CA LYS A 50 13.03 16.07 5.76
C LYS A 50 12.62 15.69 4.34
N TYR A 51 13.21 16.37 3.35
CA TYR A 51 12.89 16.12 1.94
C TYR A 51 13.55 14.83 1.45
N VAL A 52 14.81 14.60 1.79
CA VAL A 52 15.52 13.36 1.40
C VAL A 52 14.82 12.13 1.99
N GLY A 53 14.44 12.17 3.27
CA GLY A 53 13.69 11.08 3.90
C GLY A 53 12.36 10.81 3.20
N LEU A 54 11.58 11.87 2.93
CA LEU A 54 10.29 11.74 2.26
C LEU A 54 10.44 11.13 0.86
N VAL A 55 11.38 11.62 0.06
CA VAL A 55 11.68 11.07 -1.28
C VAL A 55 12.09 9.60 -1.16
N PHE A 56 13.03 9.29 -0.26
CA PHE A 56 13.55 7.93 -0.09
C PHE A 56 12.46 6.91 0.21
N PHE A 57 11.62 7.14 1.22
CA PHE A 57 10.57 6.19 1.60
C PHE A 57 9.46 6.08 0.55
N ILE A 58 9.09 7.20 -0.09
CA ILE A 58 8.11 7.18 -1.18
C ILE A 58 8.64 6.37 -2.37
N THR A 59 9.89 6.62 -2.80
CA THR A 59 10.48 5.85 -3.90
C THR A 59 10.64 4.38 -3.55
N THR A 60 10.92 4.06 -2.29
CA THR A 60 11.14 2.69 -1.83
C THR A 60 9.87 1.84 -1.98
N PHE A 61 8.71 2.36 -1.54
CA PHE A 61 7.46 1.59 -1.65
C PHE A 61 7.03 1.42 -3.11
N VAL A 62 7.31 2.41 -3.97
CA VAL A 62 7.03 2.35 -5.42
C VAL A 62 7.91 1.29 -6.09
N VAL A 63 9.22 1.26 -5.79
CA VAL A 63 10.16 0.27 -6.35
C VAL A 63 9.84 -1.14 -5.87
N PHE A 64 9.42 -1.30 -4.62
CA PHE A 64 8.97 -2.59 -4.10
C PHE A 64 7.58 -3.01 -4.61
N GLY A 65 6.86 -2.13 -5.30
CA GLY A 65 5.53 -2.45 -5.84
C GLY A 65 4.49 -2.68 -4.74
N THR A 66 4.62 -2.00 -3.59
CA THR A 66 3.62 -2.14 -2.53
C THR A 66 2.41 -1.25 -2.79
N GLU A 67 1.21 -1.74 -2.47
CA GLU A 67 -0.05 -1.07 -2.78
C GLU A 67 -0.34 0.09 -1.81
N HIS A 68 -0.57 1.29 -2.35
CA HIS A 68 -0.97 2.45 -1.56
C HIS A 68 -2.41 2.86 -1.88
N CYS A 69 -3.30 2.87 -0.88
CA CYS A 69 -4.73 3.11 -1.09
C CYS A 69 -5.04 4.40 -1.88
N LEU A 70 -4.34 5.52 -1.59
CA LEU A 70 -4.53 6.77 -2.32
C LEU A 70 -3.94 6.74 -3.73
N ALA A 71 -2.81 6.05 -3.93
CA ALA A 71 -2.23 5.90 -5.26
C ALA A 71 -3.18 5.07 -6.15
N ASN A 72 -3.75 4.00 -5.61
CA ASN A 72 -4.71 3.14 -6.31
C ASN A 72 -5.96 3.93 -6.69
N MET A 73 -6.54 4.69 -5.76
CA MET A 73 -7.69 5.56 -6.06
C MET A 73 -7.38 6.58 -7.17
N PHE A 74 -6.18 7.17 -7.16
CA PHE A 74 -5.74 8.12 -8.18
C PHE A 74 -5.61 7.44 -9.55
N PHE A 75 -4.93 6.30 -9.62
CA PHE A 75 -4.73 5.55 -10.87
C PHE A 75 -6.03 4.94 -11.42
N PHE A 76 -6.95 4.49 -10.56
CA PHE A 76 -8.26 4.00 -11.03
C PHE A 76 -9.15 5.14 -11.54
N SER A 77 -9.03 6.33 -10.93
CA SER A 77 -9.78 7.51 -11.37
C SER A 77 -9.28 8.05 -12.70
N ILE A 78 -7.96 8.15 -12.91
CA ILE A 78 -7.41 8.61 -14.20
C ILE A 78 -7.69 7.61 -15.32
N GLY A 79 -7.75 6.30 -15.01
CA GLY A 79 -8.13 5.26 -15.95
C GLY A 79 -9.63 5.17 -16.21
N GLY A 80 -10.48 5.88 -15.46
CA GLY A 80 -11.94 5.83 -15.59
C GLY A 80 -12.54 4.43 -15.38
N SER A 81 -11.82 3.51 -14.77
CA SER A 81 -12.09 2.07 -14.79
C SER A 81 -12.73 1.54 -13.51
N TRP A 82 -13.36 2.42 -12.72
CA TRP A 82 -13.99 2.07 -11.44
C TRP A 82 -14.97 0.88 -11.59
N ASN A 83 -14.69 -0.18 -10.84
CA ASN A 83 -15.49 -1.40 -10.78
C ASN A 83 -15.55 -1.87 -9.32
N ILE A 84 -16.58 -2.66 -8.96
CA ILE A 84 -16.76 -3.23 -7.63
C ILE A 84 -15.53 -4.04 -7.19
N ALA A 85 -14.87 -4.73 -8.11
CA ALA A 85 -13.66 -5.50 -7.83
C ALA A 85 -12.46 -4.60 -7.43
N LEU A 86 -12.33 -3.43 -8.07
CA LEU A 86 -11.29 -2.45 -7.71
C LEU A 86 -11.63 -1.74 -6.40
N LEU A 87 -12.92 -1.49 -6.16
CA LEU A 87 -13.38 -0.93 -4.88
C LEU A 87 -13.06 -1.87 -3.71
N LEU A 88 -13.24 -3.18 -3.88
CA LEU A 88 -12.82 -4.18 -2.90
C LEU A 88 -11.29 -4.19 -2.71
N ASN A 89 -10.50 -4.01 -3.78
CA ASN A 89 -9.05 -3.88 -3.66
C ASN A 89 -8.70 -2.69 -2.77
N VAL A 90 -9.28 -1.53 -3.05
CA VAL A 90 -9.03 -0.31 -2.28
C VAL A 90 -9.36 -0.49 -0.80
N ILE A 91 -10.49 -1.13 -0.47
CA ILE A 91 -10.86 -1.40 0.94
C ILE A 91 -9.83 -2.29 1.63
N LEU A 92 -9.39 -3.37 0.98
CA LEU A 92 -8.37 -4.26 1.55
C LEU A 92 -7.06 -3.52 1.76
N VAL A 93 -6.61 -2.73 0.78
CA VAL A 93 -5.38 -1.94 0.88
C VAL A 93 -5.51 -0.86 1.97
N ILE A 94 -6.68 -0.24 2.16
CA ILE A 94 -6.92 0.69 3.29
C ILE A 94 -6.69 -0.01 4.63
N ILE A 95 -7.22 -1.23 4.80
CA ILE A 95 -7.05 -2.02 6.03
C ILE A 95 -5.57 -2.35 6.23
N GLY A 96 -4.88 -2.84 5.19
CA GLY A 96 -3.44 -3.13 5.22
C GLY A 96 -2.62 -1.91 5.61
N ASN A 97 -2.80 -0.79 4.92
CA ASN A 97 -2.09 0.46 5.17
C ASN A 97 -2.30 0.98 6.59
N SER A 98 -3.54 0.88 7.09
CA SER A 98 -3.88 1.33 8.45
C SER A 98 -3.18 0.46 9.50
N LEU A 99 -3.22 -0.86 9.36
CA LEU A 99 -2.54 -1.79 10.27
C LEU A 99 -1.02 -1.59 10.25
N GLY A 100 -0.43 -1.39 9.07
CA GLY A 100 0.99 -1.10 8.91
C GLY A 100 1.42 0.18 9.61
N ALA A 101 0.66 1.26 9.41
CA ALA A 101 0.94 2.54 10.06
C ALA A 101 0.76 2.47 11.59
N MET A 102 -0.27 1.78 12.09
CA MET A 102 -0.48 1.56 13.52
C MET A 102 0.64 0.75 14.15
N PHE A 103 1.11 -0.30 13.47
CA PHE A 103 2.24 -1.10 13.92
C PHE A 103 3.53 -0.28 14.01
N ALA A 104 3.83 0.50 12.96
CA ALA A 104 5.00 1.38 12.93
C ALA A 104 4.92 2.48 14.01
N TYR A 105 3.72 3.00 14.28
CA TYR A 105 3.48 3.91 15.40
C TYR A 105 3.83 3.23 16.72
N THR A 106 3.23 2.08 17.03
CA THR A 106 3.48 1.38 18.30
C THR A 106 4.97 1.07 18.50
N LEU A 107 5.69 0.64 17.46
CA LEU A 107 7.13 0.39 17.54
C LEU A 107 7.96 1.64 17.83
N ASN A 108 7.50 2.82 17.40
CA ASN A 108 8.24 4.07 17.62
C ASN A 108 8.11 4.59 19.07
N TYR A 109 7.06 4.19 19.78
CA TYR A 109 6.75 4.63 21.15
C TYR A 109 7.01 3.56 22.22
N LEU A 110 7.56 2.41 21.84
CA LEU A 110 8.00 1.35 22.75
C LEU A 110 9.44 1.62 23.20
#